data_AF-A0A8X7BXP3-F1
#
_entry.id   AF-A0A8X7BXP3-F1
#
_cell.length_a   1.000
_cell.length_b   1.000
_cell.length_c   1.000
_cell.angle_alpha   90.00
_cell.angle_beta   90.00
_cell.angle_gamma   90.00
#
_symmetry.space_group_name_H-M   'P 1'
#
loop_
_entity.id
_entity.type
_entity.pdbx_description
1 polymer ?
#
loop_
_entity_poly.entity_id
_entity_poly.type
_entity_poly.pdbx_seq_one_letter_code
_entity_poly.pdbx_strand_id
1 'polypeptide(L)'
;VLIVISDGLYTKGGNPKPYADRLKESGVQIFCFGIGKTLQTELRKLASSEQHVYSCDGFRDFDRLAKRIRGDPHESSWSGQAATPNCDHLCDSPYRGEPNDPGCCDHEARCSCALLSGMHTCVCGPGYYGLSGLAGHCKPCPIGTYKSKLEPTYQCTSCPPGATTKKIGTRSVKDCICKKGYRGDPANEIPCEPVKCPPLQNPTHGLTLGNCKDTAKVFGTECHFFCEEGYELVNKNSEVRICKTDGTWSGQAPICQLICCMKPPQPYAGSIDCDGKDLLVGSKCRFTCDIGHIMDGSKERQCLPTKAVVWNQSQMLAC
;
A
#
# COMPACT_ATOMS: atom_id res chain seq x y z
N VAL A 1 14.54 43.02 -3.01
CA VAL A 1 13.97 42.62 -1.70
C VAL A 1 14.70 43.40 -0.62
N LEU A 2 13.97 43.98 0.33
CA LEU A 2 14.51 44.73 1.47
C LEU A 2 14.08 44.04 2.76
N ILE A 3 15.02 43.82 3.68
CA ILE A 3 14.74 43.24 5.00
C ILE A 3 14.95 44.33 6.05
N VAL A 4 13.91 44.62 6.83
CA VAL A 4 13.91 45.62 7.88
C VAL A 4 13.83 44.91 9.23
N ILE A 5 14.81 45.17 10.10
CA ILE A 5 14.82 44.68 11.48
C ILE A 5 14.66 45.92 12.37
N SER A 6 13.62 45.94 13.18
CA SER A 6 13.30 47.11 14.01
C SER A 6 12.55 46.71 15.26
N ASP A 7 12.82 47.40 16.36
CA ASP A 7 12.04 47.39 17.60
C ASP A 7 10.79 48.28 17.51
N GLY A 8 10.34 48.63 16.29
CA GLY A 8 9.17 49.45 15.98
C GLY A 8 9.22 50.90 16.47
N LEU A 9 10.37 51.36 16.99
CA LEU A 9 10.60 52.74 17.38
C LEU A 9 11.61 53.38 16.41
N TYR A 10 11.30 54.58 15.91
CA TYR A 10 12.24 55.38 15.14
C TYR A 10 12.61 56.63 15.94
N THR A 11 13.91 56.82 16.20
CA THR A 11 14.41 57.93 17.03
C THR A 11 15.27 58.92 16.24
N LYS A 12 15.97 58.47 15.19
CA LYS A 12 16.78 59.31 14.29
C LYS A 12 16.39 59.03 12.84
N GLY A 13 16.07 60.08 12.07
CA GLY A 13 15.76 59.98 10.64
C GLY A 13 14.29 60.22 10.24
N GLY A 14 13.40 60.49 11.20
CA GLY A 14 11.98 60.76 10.93
C GLY A 14 11.16 59.49 10.63
N ASN A 15 9.90 59.66 10.23
CA ASN A 15 8.97 58.56 9.98
C ASN A 15 9.41 57.75 8.74
N PRO A 16 9.68 56.43 8.86
CA PRO A 16 10.16 55.60 7.74
C PRO A 16 9.07 55.23 6.71
N LYS A 17 7.78 55.44 7.01
CA LYS A 17 6.67 55.04 6.16
C LYS A 17 6.70 55.62 4.73
N PRO A 18 6.93 56.93 4.52
CA PRO A 18 6.93 57.51 3.16
C PRO A 18 8.02 56.92 2.26
N TYR A 19 9.15 56.50 2.85
CA TYR A 19 10.23 55.86 2.12
C TYR A 19 9.88 54.41 1.76
N ALA A 20 9.24 53.68 2.67
CA ALA A 20 8.74 52.34 2.41
C ALA A 20 7.68 52.35 1.28
N ASP A 21 6.78 53.34 1.26
CA ASP A 21 5.76 53.48 0.21
C ASP A 21 6.38 53.65 -1.19
N ARG A 22 7.37 54.54 -1.33
CA ARG A 22 8.11 54.74 -2.61
C ARG A 22 8.83 53.48 -3.09
N LEU A 23 9.39 52.71 -2.16
CA LEU A 23 10.08 51.45 -2.48
C LEU A 23 9.09 50.38 -2.95
N LYS A 24 7.91 50.30 -2.31
CA LYS A 24 6.82 49.40 -2.73
C LYS A 24 6.32 49.74 -4.13
N GLU A 25 6.12 51.02 -4.44
CA GLU A 25 5.74 51.51 -5.77
C GLU A 25 6.77 51.15 -6.85
N SER A 26 8.06 51.09 -6.48
CA SER A 26 9.15 50.67 -7.35
C SER A 26 9.29 49.15 -7.48
N GLY A 27 8.34 48.37 -6.95
CA GLY A 27 8.34 46.90 -7.00
C GLY A 27 9.23 46.21 -5.97
N VAL A 28 9.76 46.93 -4.98
CA VAL A 28 10.59 46.32 -3.92
C VAL A 28 9.69 45.64 -2.89
N GLN A 29 9.88 44.33 -2.70
CA GLN A 29 9.27 43.59 -1.60
C GLN A 29 10.02 43.85 -0.29
N ILE A 30 9.31 44.34 0.71
CA ILE A 30 9.80 44.67 2.05
C ILE A 30 9.29 43.63 3.04
N PHE A 31 10.23 43.01 3.75
CA PHE A 31 9.99 42.07 4.84
C PHE A 31 10.42 42.69 6.18
N CYS A 32 9.58 42.62 7.19
CA CYS A 32 9.78 43.28 8.48
C CYS A 32 9.87 42.26 9.62
N PHE A 33 10.91 42.39 10.44
CA PHE A 33 11.17 41.57 11.62
C PHE A 33 11.21 42.44 12.87
N GLY A 34 10.31 42.15 13.82
CA GLY A 34 10.12 42.87 15.08
C GLY A 34 10.60 42.09 16.30
N ILE A 35 11.19 42.79 17.28
CA ILE A 35 11.58 42.20 18.57
C ILE A 35 10.70 42.77 19.68
N GLY A 36 9.63 42.07 20.04
CA GLY A 36 8.63 42.48 21.03
C GLY A 36 7.19 42.37 20.52
N LYS A 37 6.25 41.95 21.39
CA LYS A 37 4.84 41.67 21.04
C LYS A 37 4.04 42.92 20.64
N THR A 38 4.46 44.10 21.06
CA THR A 38 3.78 45.39 20.84
C THR A 38 4.08 46.05 19.49
N LEU A 39 4.89 45.42 18.64
CA LEU A 39 5.49 46.08 17.47
C LEU A 39 4.80 45.79 16.14
N GLN A 40 3.81 44.88 16.12
CA GLN A 40 3.21 44.42 14.87
C GLN A 40 2.53 45.54 14.08
N THR A 41 1.91 46.51 14.75
CA THR A 41 1.14 47.57 14.08
C THR A 41 2.01 48.50 13.25
N GLU A 42 3.21 48.85 13.73
CA GLU A 42 4.12 49.72 12.99
C GLU A 42 4.86 48.97 11.88
N LEU A 43 5.24 47.72 12.12
CA LEU A 43 5.92 46.89 11.11
C LEU A 43 5.00 46.55 9.93
N ARG A 44 3.70 46.35 10.17
CA ARG A 44 2.70 46.17 9.09
C ARG A 44 2.59 47.37 8.17
N LYS A 45 2.83 48.59 8.67
CA LYS A 45 2.80 49.80 7.82
C LYS A 45 3.99 49.87 6.87
N LEU A 46 5.09 49.18 7.19
CA LEU A 46 6.33 49.20 6.43
C LEU A 46 6.43 48.02 5.45
N ALA A 47 5.93 46.85 5.84
CA ALA A 47 5.97 45.65 5.01
C ALA A 47 5.13 45.80 3.73
N SER A 48 5.51 45.06 2.68
CA SER A 48 4.74 45.03 1.42
C SER A 48 3.47 44.17 1.50
N SER A 49 3.36 43.29 2.49
CA SER A 49 2.22 42.40 2.72
C SER A 49 2.13 42.05 4.20
N GLU A 50 0.93 41.73 4.70
CA GLU A 50 0.77 41.23 6.06
C GLU A 50 1.52 39.90 6.30
N GLN A 51 1.71 39.11 5.25
CA GLN A 51 2.50 37.87 5.31
C GLN A 51 4.01 38.11 5.39
N HIS A 52 4.46 39.37 5.25
CA HIS A 52 5.88 39.74 5.30
C HIS A 52 6.26 40.36 6.65
N VAL A 53 5.41 40.21 7.69
CA VAL A 53 5.67 40.70 9.04
C VAL A 53 5.91 39.53 9.99
N TYR A 54 7.07 39.54 10.64
CA TYR A 54 7.49 38.52 11.58
C TYR A 54 7.81 39.18 12.92
N SER A 55 7.36 38.59 14.04
CA SER A 55 7.66 39.08 15.38
C SER A 55 8.32 38.00 16.22
N CYS A 56 9.34 38.37 17.00
CA CYS A 56 10.02 37.53 17.97
C CYS A 56 9.82 38.12 19.37
N ASP A 57 9.73 37.27 20.40
CA ASP A 57 9.44 37.70 21.78
C ASP A 57 10.65 38.36 22.46
N GLY A 58 11.85 38.25 21.88
CA GLY A 58 13.07 38.90 22.34
C GLY A 58 14.26 38.63 21.42
N PHE A 59 15.41 39.24 21.71
CA PHE A 59 16.65 39.08 20.92
C PHE A 59 17.10 37.61 20.83
N ARG A 60 16.79 36.78 21.84
CA ARG A 60 17.09 35.35 21.84
C ARG A 60 16.30 34.58 20.78
N ASP A 61 15.03 34.92 20.58
CA ASP A 61 14.20 34.26 19.56
C ASP A 61 14.50 34.78 18.16
N PHE A 62 14.87 36.06 18.05
CA PHE A 62 15.39 36.62 16.81
C PHE A 62 16.71 35.93 16.38
N ASP A 63 17.64 35.72 17.31
CA ASP A 63 18.89 34.99 17.05
C ASP A 63 18.63 33.55 16.59
N ARG A 64 17.66 32.84 17.21
CA ARG A 64 17.23 31.50 16.79
C ARG A 64 16.64 31.49 15.38
N LEU A 65 15.77 32.44 15.05
CA LEU A 65 15.18 32.58 13.72
C LEU A 65 16.25 32.90 12.67
N ALA A 66 17.15 33.83 12.98
CA ALA A 66 18.24 34.21 12.09
C ALA A 66 19.20 33.04 11.83
N LYS A 67 19.53 32.27 12.87
CA LYS A 67 20.36 31.05 12.75
C LYS A 67 19.67 29.98 11.90
N ARG A 68 18.35 29.82 12.03
CA ARG A 68 17.55 28.91 11.19
C ARG A 68 17.48 29.35 9.72
N ILE A 69 17.30 30.66 9.46
CA ILE A 69 17.21 31.21 8.10
C ILE A 69 18.56 31.15 7.37
N ARG A 70 19.67 31.40 8.08
CA ARG A 70 21.01 31.36 7.49
C ARG A 70 21.42 29.97 7.02
N GLY A 71 20.75 28.92 7.53
CA GLY A 71 21.13 27.54 7.31
C GLY A 71 22.44 27.21 8.03
N ASP A 72 22.51 26.06 8.69
CA ASP A 72 23.77 25.53 9.18
C ASP A 72 24.36 24.63 8.08
N PRO A 73 25.58 24.91 7.56
CA PRO A 73 26.23 24.03 6.59
C PRO A 73 26.46 22.60 7.11
N HIS A 74 26.23 22.34 8.40
CA HIS A 74 26.32 21.04 9.07
C HIS A 74 24.97 20.48 9.57
N GLU A 75 23.82 21.03 9.13
CA GLU A 75 22.46 20.54 9.47
C GLU A 75 22.22 19.06 9.06
N SER A 76 23.05 18.52 8.17
CA SER A 76 23.03 17.12 7.71
C SER A 76 23.92 16.18 8.55
N SER A 77 24.72 16.71 9.46
CA SER A 77 25.64 15.97 10.34
C SER A 77 25.21 16.12 11.79
N TRP A 78 24.02 15.59 12.10
CA TRP A 78 23.68 15.19 13.48
C TRP A 78 24.61 14.03 13.84
N SER A 79 25.80 14.37 14.34
CA SER A 79 26.80 13.36 14.67
C SER A 79 26.31 12.56 15.87
N GLY A 80 25.90 11.32 15.60
CA GLY A 80 25.95 10.25 16.58
C GLY A 80 27.39 9.81 16.89
N GLN A 81 28.37 10.72 16.81
CA GLN A 81 29.75 10.44 17.19
C GLN A 81 29.98 10.96 18.60
N ALA A 82 30.35 10.02 19.45
CA ALA A 82 30.78 10.21 20.83
C ALA A 82 31.96 11.19 20.91
N ALA A 83 31.67 12.48 20.95
CA ALA A 83 32.52 13.52 21.51
C ALA A 83 31.62 14.69 21.91
N THR A 84 31.44 14.83 23.22
CA THR A 84 30.56 15.76 23.93
C THR A 84 30.67 17.21 23.47
N PRO A 85 29.52 17.90 23.30
CA PRO A 85 28.92 18.56 24.44
C PRO A 85 27.70 17.78 24.85
N ASN A 86 27.77 17.18 26.03
CA ASN A 86 26.63 16.56 26.69
C ASN A 86 25.56 17.65 26.78
N CYS A 87 24.53 17.63 25.94
CA CYS A 87 23.37 18.51 26.07
C CYS A 87 22.22 17.81 26.81
N ASP A 88 22.43 16.56 27.23
CA ASP A 88 21.47 15.83 28.05
C ASP A 88 21.30 16.51 29.41
N HIS A 89 22.33 17.18 29.95
CA HIS A 89 22.21 17.99 31.19
C HIS A 89 21.23 19.17 31.08
N LEU A 90 20.96 19.69 29.88
CA LEU A 90 19.92 20.71 29.66
C LEU A 90 18.51 20.10 29.72
N CYS A 91 18.43 18.76 29.70
CA CYS A 91 17.24 17.93 29.71
C CYS A 91 17.23 16.95 30.90
N ASP A 92 18.18 17.03 31.84
CA ASP A 92 18.29 16.16 33.02
C ASP A 92 17.40 16.70 34.13
N SER A 93 16.10 16.42 34.01
CA SER A 93 15.22 16.41 35.17
C SER A 93 15.17 15.00 35.77
N PRO A 94 15.30 14.84 37.10
CA PRO A 94 15.10 13.56 37.78
C PRO A 94 13.64 13.06 37.73
N TYR A 95 12.69 13.89 37.29
CA TYR A 95 11.25 13.57 37.19
C TYR A 95 10.80 13.29 35.74
N ARG A 96 11.74 13.06 34.79
CA ARG A 96 11.47 12.85 33.36
C ARG A 96 10.39 11.79 33.12
N GLY A 97 9.31 12.18 32.45
CA GLY A 97 8.22 11.28 32.06
C GLY A 97 7.05 11.25 33.05
N GLU A 98 7.09 12.09 34.10
CA GLU A 98 5.96 12.30 35.01
C GLU A 98 4.94 13.31 34.45
N PRO A 99 3.67 13.28 34.90
CA PRO A 99 2.62 14.18 34.42
C PRO A 99 2.92 15.67 34.60
N ASN A 100 3.72 16.01 35.62
CA ASN A 100 4.05 17.38 36.01
C ASN A 100 5.47 17.82 35.56
N ASP A 101 6.28 16.90 35.04
CA ASP A 101 7.60 17.18 34.46
C ASP A 101 7.85 16.24 33.27
N PRO A 102 7.35 16.62 32.07
CA PRO A 102 7.46 15.77 30.89
C PRO A 102 8.90 15.53 30.43
N GLY A 103 9.89 16.19 31.03
CA GLY A 103 11.23 16.34 30.46
C GLY A 103 11.24 17.30 29.27
N CYS A 104 12.41 17.85 28.94
CA CYS A 104 12.56 18.74 27.80
C CYS A 104 12.27 18.01 26.45
N CYS A 105 12.54 16.70 26.36
CA CYS A 105 12.30 15.88 25.18
C CYS A 105 11.42 14.66 25.50
N ASP A 106 10.71 14.15 24.48
CA ASP A 106 9.98 12.88 24.53
C ASP A 106 10.89 11.70 24.92
N HIS A 107 10.33 10.67 25.56
CA HIS A 107 11.04 9.43 25.90
C HIS A 107 11.66 8.73 24.70
N GLU A 108 11.07 8.89 23.51
CA GLU A 108 11.57 8.34 22.24
C GLU A 108 12.38 9.37 21.44
N ALA A 109 12.69 10.53 22.02
CA ALA A 109 13.55 11.54 21.44
C ALA A 109 14.92 11.59 22.13
N ARG A 110 15.91 12.11 21.43
CA ARG A 110 17.24 12.42 21.98
C ARG A 110 17.50 13.91 21.81
N CYS A 111 18.15 14.51 22.80
CA CYS A 111 18.63 15.88 22.71
C CYS A 111 19.78 15.91 21.72
N SER A 112 19.69 16.78 20.72
CA SER A 112 20.71 16.91 19.69
C SER A 112 21.15 18.36 19.59
N CYS A 113 22.47 18.55 19.52
CA CYS A 113 23.11 19.86 19.58
C CYS A 113 23.79 20.21 18.26
N ALA A 114 23.58 21.45 17.81
CA ALA A 114 24.32 22.03 16.70
C ALA A 114 25.75 22.36 17.17
N LEU A 115 26.74 21.71 16.53
CA LEU A 115 28.15 21.72 16.94
C LEU A 115 28.79 23.13 16.94
N LEU A 116 28.31 24.05 16.09
CA LEU A 116 28.86 25.41 15.96
C LEU A 116 28.06 26.48 16.71
N SER A 117 26.76 26.31 16.86
CA SER A 117 25.88 27.34 17.45
C SER A 117 25.52 27.09 18.92
N GLY A 118 25.79 25.89 19.45
CA GLY A 118 25.38 25.47 20.79
C GLY A 118 23.85 25.33 20.97
N MET A 119 23.09 25.41 19.87
CA MET A 119 21.64 25.27 19.88
C MET A 119 21.25 23.80 20.07
N HIS A 120 20.31 23.52 20.96
CA HIS A 120 19.77 22.17 21.17
C HIS A 120 18.34 22.05 20.65
N THR A 121 17.98 20.88 20.14
CA THR A 121 16.60 20.50 19.80
C THR A 121 16.36 19.03 20.13
N CYS A 122 15.12 18.69 20.44
CA CYS A 122 14.72 17.30 20.59
C CYS A 122 14.47 16.69 19.21
N VAL A 123 15.06 15.52 18.96
CA VAL A 123 14.90 14.79 17.70
C VAL A 123 14.38 13.39 18.02
N CYS A 124 13.23 13.02 17.44
CA CYS A 124 12.71 11.66 17.60
C CYS A 124 13.75 10.65 17.12
N GLY A 125 14.01 9.63 17.93
CA GLY A 125 15.01 8.61 17.70
C GLY A 125 14.66 7.68 16.53
N PRO A 126 15.56 6.73 16.22
CA PRO A 126 15.30 5.70 15.23
C PRO A 126 13.97 4.96 15.50
N GLY A 127 13.17 4.78 14.45
CA GLY A 127 11.83 4.23 14.53
C GLY A 127 10.72 5.22 14.87
N TYR A 128 11.04 6.49 15.18
CA TYR A 128 10.05 7.50 15.54
C TYR A 128 10.21 8.79 14.73
N TYR A 129 9.10 9.39 14.34
CA TYR A 129 9.05 10.65 13.61
C TYR A 129 8.18 11.68 14.34
N GLY A 130 8.40 12.97 14.04
CA GLY A 130 7.70 14.05 14.75
C GLY A 130 8.39 15.39 14.54
N LEU A 131 7.62 16.47 14.61
CA LEU A 131 8.07 17.83 14.28
C LEU A 131 8.96 18.45 15.36
N SER A 132 8.71 18.16 16.64
CA SER A 132 9.33 18.87 17.76
C SER A 132 10.20 18.00 18.65
N GLY A 133 10.00 16.67 18.65
CA GLY A 133 10.65 15.76 19.59
C GLY A 133 10.34 16.02 21.07
N LEU A 134 9.41 16.95 21.37
CA LEU A 134 8.95 17.28 22.72
C LEU A 134 7.99 16.19 23.22
N ALA A 135 7.83 16.08 24.54
CA ALA A 135 7.04 15.03 25.16
C ALA A 135 5.63 14.88 24.56
N GLY A 136 5.32 13.67 24.07
CA GLY A 136 4.06 13.31 23.41
C GLY A 136 4.03 13.54 21.89
N HIS A 137 5.10 14.09 21.30
CA HIS A 137 5.13 14.43 19.87
C HIS A 137 5.86 13.42 18.99
N CYS A 138 6.54 12.42 19.56
CA CYS A 138 7.16 11.35 18.78
C CYS A 138 6.17 10.22 18.51
N LYS A 139 5.94 9.93 17.22
CA LYS A 139 5.06 8.85 16.77
C LYS A 139 5.88 7.71 16.16
N PRO A 140 5.55 6.44 16.44
CA PRO A 140 6.25 5.32 15.84
C PRO A 140 6.01 5.29 14.33
N CYS A 141 7.05 4.92 13.57
CA CYS A 141 6.94 4.75 12.13
C CYS A 141 5.82 3.75 11.79
N PRO A 142 4.87 4.09 10.91
CA PRO A 142 3.81 3.18 10.51
C PRO A 142 4.35 1.98 9.71
N ILE A 143 3.53 0.93 9.58
CA ILE A 143 3.86 -0.26 8.79
C ILE A 143 4.27 0.14 7.36
N GLY A 144 5.36 -0.44 6.88
CA GLY A 144 5.92 -0.14 5.56
C GLY A 144 6.87 1.05 5.52
N THR A 145 7.19 1.63 6.68
CA THR A 145 8.17 2.72 6.81
C THR A 145 9.17 2.45 7.93
N TYR A 146 10.32 3.10 7.87
CA TYR A 146 11.39 2.98 8.86
C TYR A 146 12.14 4.31 9.05
N LYS A 147 12.89 4.42 10.14
CA LYS A 147 13.83 5.53 10.36
C LYS A 147 15.07 5.03 11.08
N SER A 148 16.23 5.14 10.43
CA SER A 148 17.51 4.64 10.96
C SER A 148 18.41 5.72 11.57
N LYS A 149 18.32 6.95 11.06
CA LYS A 149 19.17 8.07 11.50
C LYS A 149 18.48 8.90 12.57
N LEU A 150 19.28 9.50 13.45
CA LEU A 150 18.83 10.51 14.40
C LEU A 150 18.82 11.88 13.72
N GLU A 151 17.81 12.12 12.90
CA GLU A 151 17.63 13.38 12.17
C GLU A 151 16.17 13.87 12.31
N PRO A 152 15.91 15.19 12.27
CA PRO A 152 14.56 15.72 12.29
C PRO A 152 13.76 15.23 11.08
N THR A 153 12.70 14.46 11.32
CA THR A 153 11.85 13.91 10.25
C THR A 153 10.37 14.12 10.56
N TYR A 154 9.66 14.70 9.59
CA TYR A 154 8.20 14.86 9.64
C TYR A 154 7.45 13.60 9.19
N GLN A 155 8.13 12.66 8.52
CA GLN A 155 7.63 11.36 8.11
C GLN A 155 8.77 10.34 8.04
N CYS A 156 8.46 9.06 8.23
CA CYS A 156 9.44 7.99 8.10
C CYS A 156 9.74 7.67 6.62
N THR A 157 10.90 7.06 6.38
CA THR A 157 11.31 6.61 5.05
C THR A 157 10.51 5.37 4.65
N SER A 158 9.94 5.37 3.46
CA SER A 158 9.22 4.19 2.94
C SER A 158 10.19 3.03 2.66
N CYS A 159 9.75 1.80 2.93
CA CYS A 159 10.44 0.61 2.44
C CYS A 159 10.49 0.61 0.89
N PRO A 160 11.44 -0.13 0.28
CA PRO A 160 11.50 -0.29 -1.17
C PRO A 160 10.17 -0.76 -1.80
N PRO A 161 9.92 -0.50 -3.09
CA PRO A 161 8.72 -0.96 -3.78
C PRO A 161 8.49 -2.46 -3.58
N GLY A 162 7.25 -2.86 -3.29
CA GLY A 162 6.90 -4.26 -3.02
C GLY A 162 7.29 -4.77 -1.62
N ALA A 163 7.96 -3.97 -0.79
CA ALA A 163 8.33 -4.32 0.58
C ALA A 163 7.43 -3.63 1.64
N THR A 164 7.45 -4.18 2.85
CA THR A 164 6.72 -3.69 4.03
C THR A 164 7.46 -4.07 5.32
N THR A 165 7.08 -3.52 6.46
CA THR A 165 7.58 -3.95 7.78
C THR A 165 6.56 -4.85 8.48
N LYS A 166 6.98 -5.66 9.45
CA LYS A 166 6.07 -6.50 10.28
C LYS A 166 5.46 -5.73 11.45
N LYS A 167 6.14 -4.68 11.93
CA LYS A 167 5.79 -3.92 13.12
C LYS A 167 5.93 -2.42 12.87
N ILE A 168 5.21 -1.64 13.67
CA ILE A 168 5.43 -0.19 13.78
C ILE A 168 6.77 0.09 14.46
N GLY A 169 7.28 1.33 14.34
CA GLY A 169 8.50 1.75 15.02
C GLY A 169 9.78 1.16 14.43
N THR A 170 9.77 0.80 13.14
CA THR A 170 10.90 0.10 12.51
C THR A 170 12.11 1.01 12.35
N ARG A 171 13.30 0.50 12.73
CA ARG A 171 14.53 1.30 12.84
C ARG A 171 15.48 1.12 11.66
N SER A 172 15.26 0.16 10.78
CA SER A 172 16.20 -0.14 9.70
C SER A 172 15.49 -0.59 8.44
N VAL A 173 16.07 -0.28 7.28
CA VAL A 173 15.67 -0.86 5.99
C VAL A 173 15.83 -2.38 5.98
N LYS A 174 16.75 -2.92 6.80
CA LYS A 174 16.97 -4.36 6.95
C LYS A 174 15.78 -5.11 7.56
N ASP A 175 14.87 -4.41 8.21
CA ASP A 175 13.63 -4.97 8.74
C ASP A 175 12.48 -4.94 7.72
N CYS A 176 12.71 -4.36 6.53
CA CYS A 176 11.75 -4.44 5.42
C CYS A 176 11.78 -5.85 4.83
N ILE A 177 10.58 -6.42 4.65
CA ILE A 177 10.34 -7.73 4.05
C ILE A 177 9.44 -7.58 2.82
N CYS A 178 9.52 -8.50 1.86
CA CYS A 178 8.60 -8.47 0.73
C CYS A 178 7.15 -8.69 1.18
N LYS A 179 6.22 -7.93 0.59
CA LYS A 179 4.77 -8.14 0.76
C LYS A 179 4.39 -9.54 0.24
N LYS A 180 3.26 -10.06 0.70
CA LYS A 180 2.71 -11.33 0.18
C LYS A 180 2.52 -11.22 -1.34
N GLY A 181 3.06 -12.17 -2.09
CA GLY A 181 3.06 -12.15 -3.55
C GLY A 181 4.25 -11.45 -4.20
N TYR A 182 5.26 -11.05 -3.43
CA TYR A 182 6.54 -10.54 -3.93
C TYR A 182 7.69 -11.44 -3.45
N ARG A 183 8.77 -11.52 -4.24
CA ARG A 183 9.99 -12.28 -3.94
C ARG A 183 11.21 -11.36 -4.06
N GLY A 184 12.15 -11.50 -3.14
CA GLY A 184 13.32 -10.64 -3.04
C GLY A 184 13.84 -10.63 -1.61
N ASP A 185 14.82 -9.77 -1.35
CA ASP A 185 15.43 -9.59 -0.03
C ASP A 185 15.87 -8.14 0.16
N PRO A 186 14.96 -7.26 0.62
CA PRO A 186 15.26 -5.83 0.82
C PRO A 186 16.40 -5.57 1.81
N ALA A 187 16.67 -6.51 2.72
CA ALA A 187 17.74 -6.35 3.71
C ALA A 187 19.14 -6.46 3.10
N ASN A 188 19.24 -7.16 1.97
CA ASN A 188 20.46 -7.38 1.20
C ASN A 188 20.39 -6.67 -0.17
N GLU A 189 19.61 -5.60 -0.28
CA GLU A 189 19.46 -4.77 -1.50
C GLU A 189 18.89 -5.52 -2.72
N ILE A 190 18.26 -6.68 -2.51
CA ILE A 190 17.58 -7.42 -3.57
C ILE A 190 16.13 -6.91 -3.67
N PRO A 191 15.73 -6.27 -4.78
CA PRO A 191 14.41 -5.68 -4.91
C PRO A 191 13.28 -6.72 -4.82
N CYS A 192 12.14 -6.32 -4.26
CA CYS A 192 10.95 -7.17 -4.23
C CYS A 192 10.24 -7.12 -5.58
N GLU A 193 10.32 -8.21 -6.34
CA GLU A 193 9.62 -8.35 -7.60
C GLU A 193 8.31 -9.13 -7.42
N PRO A 194 7.24 -8.79 -8.16
CA PRO A 194 5.99 -9.55 -8.12
C PRO A 194 6.23 -11.02 -8.50
N VAL A 195 5.72 -11.95 -7.70
CA VAL A 195 5.67 -13.37 -8.04
C VAL A 195 4.76 -13.55 -9.24
N LYS A 196 5.27 -14.21 -10.27
CA LYS A 196 4.55 -14.50 -11.51
C LYS A 196 4.48 -16.00 -11.74
N CYS A 197 3.30 -16.49 -12.10
CA CYS A 197 3.05 -17.83 -12.57
C CYS A 197 3.13 -17.89 -14.10
N PRO A 198 3.58 -19.02 -14.67
CA PRO A 198 3.68 -19.18 -16.12
C PRO A 198 2.30 -19.09 -16.78
N PRO A 199 2.20 -18.64 -18.05
CA PRO A 199 0.94 -18.67 -18.79
C PRO A 199 0.39 -20.10 -18.85
N LEU A 200 -0.93 -20.23 -18.68
CA LEU A 200 -1.62 -21.52 -18.73
C LEU A 200 -1.92 -21.92 -20.18
N GLN A 201 -2.11 -23.21 -20.41
CA GLN A 201 -2.51 -23.73 -21.71
C GLN A 201 -3.96 -24.20 -21.65
N ASN A 202 -4.64 -24.13 -22.79
CA ASN A 202 -5.97 -24.70 -22.92
C ASN A 202 -5.89 -26.23 -22.78
N PRO A 203 -6.79 -26.84 -22.01
CA PRO A 203 -6.93 -28.28 -22.01
C PRO A 203 -7.45 -28.74 -23.38
N THR A 204 -7.15 -29.98 -23.76
CA THR A 204 -7.74 -30.59 -24.96
C THR A 204 -9.27 -30.60 -24.81
N HIS A 205 -10.01 -30.15 -25.84
CA HIS A 205 -11.47 -29.97 -25.80
C HIS A 205 -11.97 -29.04 -24.68
N GLY A 206 -11.17 -28.02 -24.36
CA GLY A 206 -11.57 -26.98 -23.44
C GLY A 206 -10.77 -25.70 -23.62
N LEU A 207 -11.14 -24.71 -22.83
CA LEU A 207 -10.73 -23.33 -23.01
C LEU A 207 -10.47 -22.70 -21.64
N THR A 208 -9.46 -21.84 -21.59
CA THR A 208 -9.15 -21.03 -20.42
C THR A 208 -9.81 -19.66 -20.60
N LEU A 209 -10.56 -19.19 -19.60
CA LEU A 209 -11.19 -17.87 -19.64
C LEU A 209 -10.19 -16.75 -19.34
N GLY A 210 -10.41 -15.60 -20.00
CA GLY A 210 -9.61 -14.40 -19.83
C GLY A 210 -8.20 -14.50 -20.42
N ASN A 211 -7.33 -13.55 -20.07
CA ASN A 211 -5.97 -13.45 -20.61
C ASN A 211 -5.00 -14.48 -19.98
N CYS A 212 -5.46 -15.62 -19.48
CA CYS A 212 -4.60 -16.55 -18.72
C CYS A 212 -3.55 -17.30 -19.56
N LYS A 213 -3.65 -17.23 -20.89
CA LYS A 213 -2.80 -17.95 -21.85
C LYS A 213 -1.62 -17.13 -22.37
N ASP A 214 -1.75 -15.81 -22.42
CA ASP A 214 -0.84 -14.99 -23.23
C ASP A 214 0.38 -14.51 -22.44
N THR A 215 0.17 -14.21 -21.15
CA THR A 215 1.18 -13.56 -20.31
C THR A 215 1.24 -14.16 -18.92
N ALA A 216 2.42 -14.07 -18.31
CA ALA A 216 2.63 -14.51 -16.93
C ALA A 216 1.71 -13.75 -15.98
N LYS A 217 1.13 -14.46 -15.00
CA LYS A 217 0.12 -13.92 -14.08
C LYS A 217 0.67 -13.68 -12.70
N VAL A 218 0.31 -12.56 -12.10
CA VAL A 218 0.78 -12.22 -10.75
C VAL A 218 0.10 -13.07 -9.69
N PHE A 219 0.76 -13.21 -8.54
CA PHE A 219 0.21 -13.87 -7.36
C PHE A 219 -1.25 -13.48 -7.08
N GLY A 220 -2.08 -14.46 -6.75
CA GLY A 220 -3.50 -14.27 -6.48
C GLY A 220 -4.41 -14.18 -7.70
N THR A 221 -3.85 -14.15 -8.92
CA THR A 221 -4.68 -14.23 -10.15
C THR A 221 -5.43 -15.56 -10.19
N GLU A 222 -6.71 -15.50 -10.53
CA GLU A 222 -7.57 -16.66 -10.73
C GLU A 222 -7.83 -16.88 -12.22
N CYS A 223 -7.70 -18.12 -12.67
CA CYS A 223 -7.95 -18.53 -14.05
C CYS A 223 -8.95 -19.67 -14.07
N HIS A 224 -9.99 -19.52 -14.86
CA HIS A 224 -11.09 -20.46 -14.95
C HIS A 224 -10.99 -21.29 -16.23
N PHE A 225 -11.39 -22.55 -16.13
CA PHE A 225 -11.40 -23.48 -17.24
C PHE A 225 -12.81 -23.97 -17.51
N PHE A 226 -13.13 -24.12 -18.79
CA PHE A 226 -14.37 -24.73 -19.23
C PHE A 226 -14.09 -25.74 -20.33
N CYS A 227 -14.94 -26.75 -20.43
CA CYS A 227 -14.88 -27.72 -21.51
C CYS A 227 -15.79 -27.26 -22.66
N GLU A 228 -15.40 -27.63 -23.87
CA GLU A 228 -16.21 -27.42 -25.07
C GLU A 228 -17.54 -28.18 -24.98
N GLU A 229 -18.46 -27.86 -25.88
CA GLU A 229 -19.75 -28.55 -25.95
C GLU A 229 -19.58 -30.06 -26.17
N GLY A 230 -20.31 -30.86 -25.40
CA GLY A 230 -20.17 -32.32 -25.40
C GLY A 230 -19.08 -32.86 -24.50
N TYR A 231 -18.30 -32.01 -23.82
CA TYR A 231 -17.26 -32.40 -22.87
C TYR A 231 -17.55 -31.90 -21.45
N GLU A 232 -17.03 -32.61 -20.46
CA GLU A 232 -17.09 -32.23 -19.05
C GLU A 232 -15.76 -32.37 -18.33
N LEU A 233 -15.57 -31.53 -17.30
CA LEU A 233 -14.41 -31.60 -16.42
C LEU A 233 -14.47 -32.89 -15.59
N VAL A 234 -13.42 -33.71 -15.68
CA VAL A 234 -13.27 -34.94 -14.89
C VAL A 234 -13.28 -34.62 -13.39
N ASN A 235 -12.60 -33.54 -13.00
CA ASN A 235 -12.53 -33.09 -11.61
C ASN A 235 -13.00 -31.63 -11.52
N LYS A 236 -14.14 -31.41 -10.85
CA LYS A 236 -14.70 -30.06 -10.65
C LYS A 236 -13.74 -29.14 -9.88
N ASN A 237 -12.87 -29.67 -9.02
CA ASN A 237 -11.89 -28.86 -8.29
C ASN A 237 -10.74 -28.34 -9.19
N SER A 238 -10.65 -28.80 -10.43
CA SER A 238 -9.70 -28.29 -11.43
C SER A 238 -10.26 -27.13 -12.28
N GLU A 239 -11.50 -26.71 -12.04
CA GLU A 239 -12.14 -25.59 -12.75
C GLU A 239 -11.41 -24.26 -12.54
N VAL A 240 -10.81 -24.07 -11.36
CA VAL A 240 -10.13 -22.81 -11.00
C VAL A 240 -8.66 -23.05 -10.65
N ARG A 241 -7.80 -22.17 -11.16
CA ARG A 241 -6.37 -22.10 -10.86
C ARG A 241 -6.05 -20.77 -10.21
N ILE A 242 -5.31 -20.82 -9.10
CA ILE A 242 -4.87 -19.63 -8.36
C ILE A 242 -3.35 -19.60 -8.38
N CYS A 243 -2.78 -18.45 -8.77
CA CYS A 243 -1.32 -18.27 -8.76
C CYS A 243 -0.82 -18.15 -7.31
N LYS A 244 0.02 -19.11 -6.88
CA LYS A 244 0.51 -19.20 -5.50
C LYS A 244 1.77 -18.37 -5.27
N THR A 245 2.17 -18.25 -3.99
CA THR A 245 3.36 -17.50 -3.55
C THR A 245 4.68 -18.10 -4.03
N ASP A 246 4.69 -19.37 -4.42
CA ASP A 246 5.86 -20.07 -4.98
C ASP A 246 6.01 -19.87 -6.50
N GLY A 247 5.11 -19.12 -7.15
CA GLY A 247 5.12 -18.92 -8.59
C GLY A 247 4.52 -20.09 -9.39
N THR A 248 3.85 -21.02 -8.72
CA THR A 248 3.15 -22.13 -9.37
C THR A 248 1.63 -22.01 -9.22
N TRP A 249 0.89 -22.64 -10.12
CA TRP A 249 -0.58 -22.69 -10.05
C TRP A 249 -1.07 -23.73 -9.03
N SER A 250 -2.21 -23.47 -8.41
CA SER A 250 -2.87 -24.44 -7.51
C SER A 250 -3.45 -25.66 -8.27
N GLY A 251 -3.58 -26.81 -7.60
CA GLY A 251 -4.24 -28.04 -8.09
C GLY A 251 -3.60 -28.71 -9.32
N GLN A 252 -4.36 -29.56 -10.04
CA GLN A 252 -3.92 -30.31 -11.23
C GLN A 252 -4.61 -29.93 -12.56
N ALA A 253 -3.87 -30.02 -13.67
CA ALA A 253 -4.33 -29.55 -14.98
C ALA A 253 -5.74 -30.11 -15.30
N PRO A 254 -6.66 -29.27 -15.79
CA PRO A 254 -8.02 -29.70 -16.08
C PRO A 254 -8.02 -30.71 -17.22
N ILE A 255 -8.84 -31.74 -17.09
CA ILE A 255 -9.06 -32.76 -18.11
C ILE A 255 -10.52 -32.66 -18.52
N CYS A 256 -10.75 -32.42 -19.81
CA CYS A 256 -12.07 -32.44 -20.42
C CYS A 256 -12.25 -33.80 -21.10
N GLN A 257 -13.26 -34.55 -20.66
CA GLN A 257 -13.62 -35.83 -21.25
C GLN A 257 -14.99 -35.72 -21.91
N LEU A 258 -15.21 -36.51 -22.95
CA LEU A 258 -16.51 -36.55 -23.61
C LEU A 258 -17.57 -36.99 -22.59
N ILE A 259 -18.73 -36.32 -22.60
CA ILE A 259 -19.82 -36.65 -21.68
C ILE A 259 -20.28 -38.08 -21.96
N CYS A 260 -20.32 -38.89 -20.89
CA CYS A 260 -20.87 -40.23 -20.92
C CYS A 260 -22.24 -40.21 -20.24
N CYS A 261 -23.29 -40.48 -21.01
CA CYS A 261 -24.64 -40.54 -20.51
C CYS A 261 -24.85 -41.77 -19.64
N MET A 262 -25.56 -41.61 -18.51
CA MET A 262 -26.04 -42.78 -17.77
C MET A 262 -27.06 -43.54 -18.60
N LYS A 263 -26.95 -44.87 -18.60
CA LYS A 263 -27.92 -45.74 -19.27
C LYS A 263 -29.31 -45.47 -18.71
N PRO A 264 -30.33 -45.20 -19.56
CA PRO A 264 -31.69 -45.04 -19.10
C PRO A 264 -32.17 -46.30 -18.35
N PRO A 265 -33.07 -46.16 -17.36
CA PRO A 265 -33.66 -47.31 -16.70
C PRO A 265 -34.43 -48.17 -17.71
N GLN A 266 -34.48 -49.48 -17.46
CA GLN A 266 -35.26 -50.40 -18.28
C GLN A 266 -36.77 -50.12 -18.09
N PRO A 267 -37.56 -50.02 -19.17
CA PRO A 267 -39.02 -49.83 -19.05
C PRO A 267 -39.70 -51.07 -18.46
N TYR A 268 -40.82 -50.87 -17.78
CA TYR A 268 -41.72 -51.96 -17.38
C TYR A 268 -42.32 -52.61 -18.63
N ALA A 269 -42.49 -53.94 -18.65
CA ALA A 269 -43.01 -54.69 -19.80
C ALA A 269 -42.40 -54.29 -21.16
N GLY A 270 -41.08 -54.10 -21.17
CA GLY A 270 -40.33 -53.74 -22.36
C GLY A 270 -38.82 -53.92 -22.23
N SER A 271 -38.13 -53.63 -23.34
CA SER A 271 -36.70 -53.76 -23.51
C SER A 271 -36.07 -52.46 -24.01
N ILE A 272 -34.79 -52.27 -23.67
CA ILE A 272 -33.96 -51.14 -24.12
C ILE A 272 -32.72 -51.67 -24.82
N ASP A 273 -32.47 -51.19 -26.03
CA ASP A 273 -31.27 -51.45 -26.81
C ASP A 273 -30.53 -50.12 -27.05
N CYS A 274 -29.23 -50.09 -26.80
CA CYS A 274 -28.45 -48.85 -26.91
C CYS A 274 -27.19 -49.06 -27.72
N ASP A 275 -26.75 -47.99 -28.40
CA ASP A 275 -25.53 -47.98 -29.19
C ASP A 275 -24.29 -48.11 -28.29
N GLY A 276 -23.76 -49.33 -28.18
CA GLY A 276 -22.50 -49.62 -27.51
C GLY A 276 -22.58 -49.70 -25.98
N LYS A 277 -21.42 -49.93 -25.34
CA LYS A 277 -21.29 -49.99 -23.87
C LYS A 277 -21.12 -48.61 -23.25
N ASP A 278 -20.34 -47.75 -23.90
CA ASP A 278 -20.08 -46.38 -23.47
C ASP A 278 -21.07 -45.45 -24.20
N LEU A 279 -22.05 -44.93 -23.47
CA LEU A 279 -23.14 -44.11 -24.02
C LEU A 279 -22.67 -42.66 -24.19
N LEU A 280 -21.74 -42.47 -25.11
CA LEU A 280 -21.14 -41.17 -25.40
C LEU A 280 -22.14 -40.22 -26.08
N VAL A 281 -21.81 -38.92 -26.11
CA VAL A 281 -22.60 -37.91 -26.82
C VAL A 281 -22.92 -38.38 -28.25
N GLY A 282 -24.21 -38.34 -28.61
CA GLY A 282 -24.72 -38.80 -29.89
C GLY A 282 -25.24 -40.24 -29.90
N SER A 283 -24.88 -41.10 -28.96
CA SER A 283 -25.43 -42.46 -28.83
C SER A 283 -26.95 -42.44 -28.68
N LYS A 284 -27.62 -43.45 -29.26
CA LYS A 284 -29.07 -43.60 -29.19
C LYS A 284 -29.45 -44.84 -28.40
N CYS A 285 -30.55 -44.73 -27.66
CA CYS A 285 -31.21 -45.85 -27.00
C CYS A 285 -32.63 -45.98 -27.54
N ARG A 286 -32.97 -47.17 -28.04
CA ARG A 286 -34.26 -47.54 -28.60
C ARG A 286 -35.02 -48.41 -27.63
N PHE A 287 -36.32 -48.14 -27.51
CA PHE A 287 -37.22 -48.85 -26.60
C PHE A 287 -38.22 -49.69 -27.38
N THR A 288 -38.55 -50.87 -26.86
CA THR A 288 -39.50 -51.81 -27.43
C THR A 288 -40.41 -52.35 -26.33
N CYS A 289 -41.73 -52.28 -26.53
CA CYS A 289 -42.70 -52.86 -25.59
C CYS A 289 -42.95 -54.33 -25.89
N ASP A 290 -43.21 -55.10 -24.85
CA ASP A 290 -43.58 -56.50 -24.95
C ASP A 290 -44.98 -56.63 -25.60
N ILE A 291 -45.29 -57.83 -26.10
CA ILE A 291 -46.56 -58.10 -26.79
C ILE A 291 -47.73 -57.78 -25.86
N GLY A 292 -48.69 -56.97 -26.34
CA GLY A 292 -49.88 -56.56 -25.58
C GLY A 292 -49.76 -55.20 -24.89
N HIS A 293 -48.59 -54.58 -24.91
CA HIS A 293 -48.36 -53.25 -24.36
C HIS A 293 -48.17 -52.19 -25.44
N ILE A 294 -48.49 -50.93 -25.12
CA ILE A 294 -48.37 -49.77 -26.02
C ILE A 294 -47.44 -48.76 -25.36
N MET A 295 -46.48 -48.24 -26.12
CA MET A 295 -45.53 -47.27 -25.61
C MET A 295 -46.18 -45.92 -25.34
N ASP A 296 -45.97 -45.40 -24.13
CA ASP A 296 -46.22 -44.01 -23.75
C ASP A 296 -44.89 -43.25 -23.62
N GLY A 297 -44.69 -42.23 -24.46
CA GLY A 297 -43.44 -41.46 -24.57
C GLY A 297 -42.64 -41.71 -25.86
N SER A 298 -41.32 -41.45 -25.86
CA SER A 298 -40.47 -41.59 -27.06
C SER A 298 -39.85 -42.97 -27.26
N LYS A 299 -39.95 -43.44 -28.51
CA LYS A 299 -39.34 -44.67 -29.04
C LYS A 299 -37.81 -44.65 -29.08
N GLU A 300 -37.20 -43.46 -29.09
CA GLU A 300 -35.75 -43.27 -29.18
C GLU A 300 -35.31 -42.09 -28.32
N ARG A 301 -34.24 -42.28 -27.57
CA ARG A 301 -33.55 -41.21 -26.84
C ARG A 301 -32.15 -41.05 -27.38
N GLN A 302 -31.67 -39.82 -27.47
CA GLN A 302 -30.29 -39.49 -27.86
C GLN A 302 -29.54 -38.78 -26.73
N CYS A 303 -28.28 -39.18 -26.51
CA CYS A 303 -27.39 -38.59 -25.51
C CYS A 303 -27.00 -37.18 -25.95
N LEU A 304 -27.41 -36.17 -25.17
CA LEU A 304 -27.25 -34.77 -25.50
C LEU A 304 -25.92 -34.20 -25.00
N PRO A 305 -25.37 -33.18 -25.67
CA PRO A 305 -24.12 -32.53 -25.26
C PRO A 305 -24.25 -31.59 -24.05
N THR A 306 -25.44 -31.44 -23.44
CA THR A 306 -25.71 -30.50 -22.35
C THR A 306 -25.96 -31.18 -21.01
N LYS A 307 -25.44 -30.60 -19.92
CA LYS A 307 -25.51 -31.13 -18.54
C LYS A 307 -26.91 -31.10 -17.89
N ALA A 308 -27.95 -30.64 -18.60
CA ALA A 308 -29.25 -30.35 -17.98
C ALA A 308 -30.21 -31.56 -17.97
N VAL A 309 -30.22 -32.39 -19.01
CA VAL A 309 -31.07 -33.60 -19.05
C VAL A 309 -30.39 -34.57 -20.02
N VAL A 310 -29.80 -35.64 -19.47
CA VAL A 310 -28.85 -36.56 -20.12
C VAL A 310 -29.44 -37.27 -21.36
N TRP A 311 -30.74 -37.14 -21.60
CA TRP A 311 -31.41 -37.62 -22.81
C TRP A 311 -32.46 -36.58 -23.25
N ASN A 312 -32.73 -36.49 -24.55
CA ASN A 312 -33.65 -35.52 -25.18
C ASN A 312 -35.07 -35.41 -24.60
N GLN A 313 -35.49 -36.27 -23.67
CA GLN A 313 -36.83 -36.27 -23.05
C GLN A 313 -36.83 -36.80 -21.60
N SER A 314 -37.61 -36.14 -20.74
CA SER A 314 -37.74 -36.41 -19.29
C SER A 314 -38.98 -37.23 -18.89
N GLN A 315 -39.87 -37.58 -19.82
CA GLN A 315 -41.05 -38.40 -19.49
C GLN A 315 -40.63 -39.80 -19.03
N MET A 316 -41.30 -40.32 -18.00
CA MET A 316 -41.08 -41.68 -17.51
C MET A 316 -41.63 -42.64 -18.56
N LEU A 317 -40.77 -43.48 -19.15
CA LEU A 317 -41.19 -44.45 -20.16
C LEU A 317 -41.98 -45.57 -19.48
N ALA A 318 -43.20 -45.79 -19.96
CA ALA A 318 -44.02 -46.92 -19.57
C ALA A 318 -44.53 -47.65 -20.82
N CYS A 319 -44.44 -48.97 -20.78
CA CYS A 319 -45.32 -49.91 -21.45
C CYS A 319 -46.30 -50.42 -20.37
#